data_AF-A0A2M7UV51-F1
#
_entry.id   AF-A0A2M7UV51-F1
#
_cell.length_a   1.000
_cell.length_b   1.000
_cell.length_c   1.000
_cell.angle_alpha   90.00
_cell.angle_beta   90.00
_cell.angle_gamma   90.00
#
_symmetry.space_group_name_H-M   'P 1'
#
loop_
_entity.id
_entity.type
_entity.pdbx_description
1 polymer ?
#
loop_
_entity_poly.entity_id
_entity_poly.type
_entity_poly.pdbx_seq_one_letter_code
_entity_poly.pdbx_strand_id
1 'polypeptide(L)'
;MPKESEIRKRAIQILEREKWVVWWPSKIKFKQSDIFGIFDIICWRKITGNLKFIQLTTVSNLSTRRKKIQYFFKKNKINPKIAYNTEVEIWAWNERSITFERELI
;
A
#
# COMPACT_ATOMS: atom_id res chain seq x y z
N MET A 1 0.84 13.45 14.68
CA MET A 1 0.68 12.78 13.36
C MET A 1 1.96 12.97 12.55
N PRO A 2 2.75 11.91 12.34
CA PRO A 2 3.90 11.96 11.46
C PRO A 2 3.46 12.32 10.06
N LYS A 3 4.34 13.03 9.36
CA LYS A 3 4.07 13.42 7.97
C LYS A 3 3.97 12.14 7.15
N GLU A 4 3.05 12.10 6.18
CA GLU A 4 2.89 10.96 5.28
C GLU A 4 4.22 10.57 4.59
N SER A 5 5.07 11.55 4.31
CA SER A 5 6.43 11.35 3.81
C SER A 5 7.34 10.53 4.74
N GLU A 6 7.22 10.68 6.06
CA GLU A 6 7.99 9.90 7.04
C GLU A 6 7.51 8.46 7.10
N ILE A 7 6.18 8.26 7.12
CA ILE A 7 5.56 6.93 7.07
C ILE A 7 6.03 6.20 5.81
N ARG A 8 6.00 6.88 4.66
CA ARG A 8 6.46 6.32 3.39
C ARG A 8 7.94 5.95 3.41
N LYS A 9 8.80 6.82 3.92
CA LYS A 9 10.24 6.54 4.05
C LYS A 9 10.49 5.29 4.89
N ARG A 10 9.79 5.13 6.02
CA ARG A 10 9.89 3.94 6.88
C ARG A 10 9.42 2.68 6.15
N ALA A 11 8.31 2.75 5.42
CA ALA A 11 7.79 1.61 4.65
C ALA A 11 8.78 1.16 3.56
N ILE A 12 9.34 2.11 2.80
CA ILE A 12 10.36 1.83 1.77
C ILE A 12 11.58 1.15 2.39
N GLN A 13 12.10 1.66 3.50
CA GLN A 13 13.24 1.05 4.20
C GLN A 13 12.99 -0.39 4.66
N ILE A 14 11.74 -0.73 5.02
CA ILE A 14 11.37 -2.12 5.36
C ILE A 14 11.39 -2.98 4.09
N LEU A 15 10.75 -2.52 3.02
CA LEU A 15 10.64 -3.25 1.75
C LEU A 15 12.01 -3.48 1.09
N GLU A 16 12.90 -2.48 1.11
CA GLU A 16 14.26 -2.60 0.59
C GLU A 16 15.08 -3.63 1.38
N ARG A 17 14.98 -3.63 2.72
CA ARG A 17 15.62 -4.66 3.57
C ARG A 17 15.10 -6.06 3.27
N GLU A 18 13.81 -6.18 2.97
CA GLU A 18 13.16 -7.42 2.57
C GLU A 18 13.42 -7.83 1.09
N LYS A 19 14.25 -7.05 0.37
CA LYS A 19 14.67 -7.25 -1.03
C LYS A 19 13.53 -7.11 -2.05
N TRP A 20 12.58 -6.22 -1.79
CA TRP A 20 11.58 -5.84 -2.78
C TRP A 20 12.11 -4.75 -3.71
N VAL A 21 11.72 -4.80 -4.98
CA VAL A 21 11.82 -3.66 -5.91
C VAL A 21 10.60 -2.79 -5.66
N VAL A 22 10.80 -1.49 -5.38
CA VAL A 22 9.73 -0.61 -4.89
C VAL A 22 9.50 0.54 -5.87
N TRP A 23 8.23 0.82 -6.17
CA TRP A 23 7.76 1.99 -6.91
C TRP A 23 6.79 2.78 -6.06
N TRP A 24 6.90 4.11 -6.13
CA TRP A 24 5.99 5.04 -5.48
C TRP A 24 5.86 6.30 -6.36
N PRO A 25 4.76 7.05 -6.22
CA PRO A 25 4.52 8.22 -7.06
C PRO A 25 5.59 9.30 -6.85
N SER A 26 6.12 9.85 -7.96
CA SER A 26 6.88 11.10 -7.93
C SER A 26 5.94 12.27 -7.57
N LYS A 27 6.46 13.39 -7.06
CA LYS A 27 5.67 14.51 -6.44
C LYS A 27 4.61 15.20 -7.32
N ILE A 28 4.28 14.71 -8.51
CA ILE A 28 3.35 15.33 -9.45
C ILE A 28 1.91 15.05 -9.02
N LYS A 29 1.01 16.04 -9.15
CA LYS A 29 -0.41 15.94 -8.78
C LYS A 29 -1.12 14.89 -9.64
N PHE A 30 -1.43 13.72 -9.06
CA PHE A 30 -2.15 12.65 -9.76
C PHE A 30 -3.62 12.99 -9.97
N LYS A 31 -4.14 12.64 -11.15
CA LYS A 31 -5.58 12.50 -11.36
C LYS A 31 -6.05 11.23 -10.64
N GLN A 32 -7.27 11.24 -10.12
CA GLN A 32 -7.88 10.14 -9.36
C GLN A 32 -7.98 8.81 -10.14
N SER A 33 -7.65 8.81 -11.45
CA SER A 33 -7.61 7.67 -12.35
C SER A 33 -6.28 6.90 -12.35
N ASP A 34 -5.23 7.41 -11.69
CA ASP A 34 -3.96 6.68 -11.53
C ASP A 34 -4.08 5.61 -10.44
N ILE A 35 -3.43 4.45 -10.62
CA ILE A 35 -3.32 3.39 -9.61
C ILE A 35 -2.74 3.93 -8.30
N PHE A 36 -1.87 4.94 -8.37
CA PHE A 36 -1.31 5.63 -7.22
C PHE A 36 -2.31 6.56 -6.50
N GLY A 37 -3.50 6.76 -7.06
CA GLY A 37 -4.63 7.37 -6.35
C GLY A 37 -5.28 6.41 -5.34
N ILE A 38 -5.01 5.10 -5.43
CA ILE A 38 -5.57 4.04 -4.58
C ILE A 38 -4.52 3.38 -3.69
N PHE A 39 -3.27 3.28 -4.16
CA PHE A 39 -2.15 2.68 -3.44
C PHE A 39 -0.97 3.65 -3.40
N ASP A 40 -0.25 3.71 -2.28
CA ASP A 40 0.90 4.61 -2.16
C ASP A 40 2.20 3.96 -2.66
N ILE A 41 2.28 2.63 -2.58
CA ILE A 41 3.46 1.86 -2.94
C ILE A 41 3.02 0.62 -3.73
N ILE A 42 3.79 0.31 -4.78
CA ILE A 42 3.73 -0.97 -5.47
C ILE A 42 5.11 -1.59 -5.36
N CYS A 43 5.21 -2.87 -5.04
CA CYS A 43 6.51 -3.52 -4.98
C CYS A 43 6.47 -4.96 -5.52
N TRP A 44 7.60 -5.40 -6.06
CA TRP A 44 7.76 -6.70 -6.69
C TRP A 44 8.96 -7.44 -6.14
N ARG A 45 8.78 -8.73 -5.81
CA ARG A 45 9.85 -9.58 -5.29
C ARG A 45 10.36 -10.50 -6.39
N LYS A 46 11.54 -10.18 -6.94
CA LYS A 46 12.14 -10.92 -8.07
C LYS A 46 12.25 -12.43 -7.83
N ILE A 47 12.54 -12.85 -6.60
CA ILE A 47 12.77 -14.26 -6.26
C ILE A 47 11.48 -15.08 -6.36
N THR A 48 10.37 -14.54 -5.87
CA THR A 48 9.11 -15.28 -5.77
C THR A 48 8.11 -14.90 -6.86
N GLY A 49 8.38 -13.82 -7.59
CA GLY A 49 7.45 -13.23 -8.56
C GLY A 49 6.27 -12.50 -7.91
N ASN A 50 6.20 -12.41 -6.57
CA ASN A 50 5.06 -11.80 -5.87
C ASN A 50 5.01 -10.31 -6.16
N LEU A 51 3.81 -9.82 -6.45
CA LEU A 51 3.49 -8.41 -6.55
C LEU A 51 2.74 -7.98 -5.29
N LYS A 52 3.00 -6.79 -4.78
CA LYS A 52 2.34 -6.27 -3.59
C LYS A 52 1.93 -4.81 -3.79
N PHE A 53 0.66 -4.52 -3.52
CA PHE A 53 0.09 -3.18 -3.54
C PHE A 53 -0.14 -2.75 -2.09
N ILE A 54 0.41 -1.61 -1.70
CA ILE A 54 0.37 -1.13 -0.32
C ILE A 54 -0.27 0.25 -0.29
N GLN A 55 -1.31 0.38 0.53
CA GLN A 55 -1.81 1.68 0.97
C GLN A 55 -1.27 1.99 2.37
N LEU A 56 -0.59 3.12 2.51
CA LEU A 56 -0.14 3.63 3.78
C LEU A 56 -1.25 4.45 4.44
N THR A 57 -1.32 4.38 5.76
CA THR A 57 -2.29 5.13 6.55
C THR A 57 -1.85 5.23 8.01
N THR A 58 -2.64 5.88 8.85
CA THR A 58 -2.58 5.76 10.31
C THR A 58 -3.63 4.77 10.80
N VAL A 59 -3.44 4.20 12.00
CA VAL A 59 -4.42 3.28 12.63
C VAL A 59 -5.84 3.87 12.64
N SER A 60 -5.97 5.16 12.97
CA SER A 60 -7.26 5.87 12.99
C SER A 60 -8.01 5.88 11.65
N ASN A 61 -7.30 5.74 10.53
CA ASN A 61 -7.84 5.83 9.17
C ASN A 61 -7.96 4.46 8.47
N LEU A 62 -7.60 3.37 9.16
CA LEU A 62 -7.54 2.01 8.60
C LEU A 62 -8.88 1.57 7.97
N SER A 63 -9.98 1.72 8.71
CA SER A 63 -11.34 1.37 8.25
C SER A 63 -11.76 2.14 6.99
N THR A 64 -11.44 3.43 6.92
CA THR A 64 -11.74 4.28 5.76
C THR A 64 -10.96 3.83 4.53
N ARG A 65 -9.68 3.48 4.68
CA ARG A 65 -8.84 3.00 3.57
C ARG A 65 -9.28 1.62 3.09
N ARG A 66 -9.64 0.71 4.00
CA ARG A 66 -10.23 -0.60 3.66
C ARG A 66 -11.45 -0.45 2.75
N LYS A 67 -12.42 0.38 3.16
CA LYS A 67 -13.63 0.62 2.36
C LYS A 67 -13.31 1.23 1.00
N LYS A 68 -12.34 2.14 0.91
CA LYS A 68 -11.91 2.75 -0.36
C LYS A 68 -11.35 1.70 -1.34
N ILE A 69 -10.48 0.81 -0.86
CA ILE A 69 -9.87 -0.24 -1.69
C ILE A 69 -10.94 -1.26 -2.13
N GLN A 70 -11.77 -1.73 -1.20
CA GLN A 70 -12.86 -2.66 -1.51
C GLN A 70 -13.86 -2.06 -2.51
N TYR A 71 -14.20 -0.77 -2.36
CA TYR A 71 -15.04 -0.07 -3.32
C TYR A 71 -14.37 0.02 -4.70
N PHE A 72 -13.07 0.32 -4.77
CA PHE A 72 -12.32 0.34 -6.02
C PHE A 72 -12.35 -1.03 -6.71
N PHE A 73 -12.14 -2.13 -5.98
CA PHE A 73 -12.24 -3.48 -6.54
C PHE A 73 -13.64 -3.80 -7.05
N LYS A 74 -14.68 -3.52 -6.25
CA LYS A 74 -16.07 -3.73 -6.65
C LYS A 74 -16.44 -2.94 -7.90
N LYS A 75 -16.09 -1.65 -7.94
CA LYS A 75 -16.41 -0.75 -9.06
C LYS A 75 -15.76 -1.21 -10.36
N ASN A 76 -14.52 -1.68 -10.29
CA ASN A 76 -13.74 -2.11 -11.47
C ASN A 76 -13.83 -3.62 -11.74
N LYS A 77 -14.66 -4.37 -11.01
CA LYS A 77 -14.82 -5.83 -11.12
C LYS A 77 -13.50 -6.59 -10.99
N ILE A 78 -12.59 -6.09 -10.16
CA ILE A 78 -11.30 -6.73 -9.88
C ILE A 78 -11.51 -7.77 -8.79
N ASN A 79 -11.12 -9.02 -9.06
CA ASN A 79 -11.05 -10.06 -8.03
C ASN A 79 -9.59 -10.25 -7.59
N PRO A 80 -9.20 -9.77 -6.39
CA PRO A 80 -7.82 -9.86 -5.92
C PRO A 80 -7.35 -11.31 -5.74
N LYS A 81 -8.26 -12.28 -5.56
CA LYS A 81 -7.92 -13.70 -5.42
C LYS A 81 -7.60 -14.41 -6.74
N ILE A 82 -7.93 -13.79 -7.88
CA ILE A 82 -7.74 -14.38 -9.23
C ILE A 82 -6.59 -13.69 -9.98
N ALA A 83 -6.21 -12.48 -9.57
CA ALA A 83 -5.27 -11.64 -10.29
C ALA A 83 -3.81 -11.88 -9.86
N TYR A 84 -3.17 -12.92 -10.40
CA TYR A 84 -1.74 -13.22 -10.20
C TYR A 84 -1.34 -13.40 -8.72
N ASN A 85 -0.08 -13.72 -8.45
CA ASN A 85 0.47 -13.85 -7.10
C ASN A 85 0.62 -12.46 -6.45
N THR A 86 -0.52 -11.79 -6.24
CA THR A 86 -0.65 -10.38 -5.89
C THR A 86 -1.25 -10.25 -4.50
N GLU A 87 -0.55 -9.52 -3.63
CA GLU A 87 -0.99 -9.18 -2.29
C GLU A 87 -1.44 -7.71 -2.26
N VAL A 88 -2.56 -7.44 -1.58
CA VAL A 88 -3.05 -6.07 -1.36
C VAL A 88 -3.06 -5.82 0.13
N GLU A 89 -2.23 -4.90 0.60
CA GLU A 89 -2.06 -4.63 2.01
C GLU A 89 -2.35 -3.17 2.37
N ILE A 90 -2.84 -2.96 3.59
CA ILE A 90 -2.87 -1.65 4.23
C ILE A 90 -1.85 -1.66 5.36
N TRP A 91 -0.94 -0.70 5.35
CA TRP A 91 0.05 -0.52 6.39
C TRP A 91 -0.33 0.71 7.22
N ALA A 92 -0.92 0.46 8.39
CA ALA A 92 -1.31 1.48 9.35
C ALA A 92 -0.15 1.78 10.30
N TRP A 93 0.37 3.01 10.26
CA TRP A 93 1.38 3.46 11.22
C TRP A 93 0.77 3.62 12.60
N ASN A 94 1.32 2.91 13.57
CA ASN A 94 0.99 3.04 14.98
C ASN A 94 2.09 3.86 15.68
N GLU A 95 1.75 5.08 16.07
CA GLU A 95 2.69 6.00 16.73
C GLU A 95 3.13 5.51 18.12
N ARG A 96 2.30 4.71 18.81
CA ARG A 96 2.59 4.23 20.17
C ARG A 96 3.64 3.13 20.16
N SER A 97 3.52 2.19 19.23
CA SER A 97 4.46 1.06 19.08
C SER A 97 5.60 1.35 18.11
N ILE A 98 5.53 2.43 17.33
CA ILE A 98 6.51 2.80 16.30
C ILE A 98 6.64 1.66 15.26
N THR A 99 5.51 1.05 14.90
CA THR A 99 5.43 -0.06 13.95
C THR A 99 4.26 0.10 12.98
N PHE A 100 4.26 -0.71 11.93
CA PHE A 100 3.12 -0.87 11.03
C PHE A 100 2.23 -2.02 11.49
N GLU A 101 0.96 -1.75 11.68
CA GLU A 101 -0.10 -2.75 11.65
C GLU A 101 -0.42 -3.05 10.19
N ARG A 102 -0.21 -4.30 9.76
CA ARG A 102 -0.42 -4.72 8.38
C ARG A 102 -1.72 -5.51 8.27
N GLU A 103 -2.54 -5.16 7.29
CA GLU A 103 -3.79 -5.85 7.00
C GLU A 103 -3.84 -6.27 5.53
N LEU A 104 -4.05 -7.56 5.27
CA LEU A 104 -4.27 -8.11 3.94
C LEU A 104 -5.76 -7.97 3.56
N ILE A 105 -6.04 -7.44 2.36
CA ILE A 105 -7.38 -7.16 1.82
C ILE A 105 -7.84 -8.26 0.86
#